data_AF-A0A7Z6WJE0-F1
#
_entry.id   AF-A0A7Z6WJE0-F1
#
_cell.length_a   1.000
_cell.length_b   1.000
_cell.length_c   1.000
_cell.angle_alpha   90.00
_cell.angle_beta   90.00
_cell.angle_gamma   90.00
#
_symmetry.space_group_name_H-M   'P 1'
#
loop_
_entity.id
_entity.type
_entity.pdbx_description
1 polymer ?
#
loop_
_entity_poly.entity_id
_entity_poly.type
_entity_poly.pdbx_seq_one_letter_code
_entity_poly.pdbx_strand_id
1 'polypeptide(L)'
;MSVSRPLEAAQNADLVVYSPGTVSADSILVTAGHVTTNGIDQLRSKGASADIMSHYVDAHGRVVDEELDARTISVDLDGVKVRDDGATVAPGLGAYWSSHPEPKKQRLWG
;
A
#
# COMPACT_ATOMS: atom_id res chain seq x y z
N MET A 1 24.52 2.61 8.75
CA MET A 1 23.40 3.03 9.61
C MET A 1 22.78 4.27 9.00
N SER A 2 21.68 4.17 8.24
CA SER A 2 20.96 5.39 7.84
C SER A 2 19.49 5.11 7.55
N VAL A 3 19.17 4.00 6.87
CA VAL A 3 17.77 3.66 6.49
C VAL A 3 17.15 2.46 7.22
N SER A 4 17.95 1.50 7.70
CA SER A 4 17.42 0.31 8.39
C SER A 4 16.74 0.63 9.72
N ARG A 5 17.34 1.51 10.52
CA ARG A 5 16.83 1.86 11.85
C ARG A 5 15.43 2.51 11.82
N PRO A 6 15.14 3.49 10.94
CA PRO A 6 13.77 4.00 10.78
C PRO A 6 12.76 2.93 10.35
N LEU A 7 13.14 2.03 9.43
CA LEU A 7 12.26 0.96 8.94
C LEU A 7 11.96 -0.06 10.05
N GLU A 8 12.98 -0.47 10.82
CA GLU A 8 12.81 -1.34 11.99
C GLU A 8 11.89 -0.69 13.04
N ALA A 9 12.04 0.62 13.29
CA ALA A 9 11.17 1.33 14.23
C ALA A 9 9.71 1.38 13.73
N ALA A 10 9.50 1.63 12.44
CA ALA A 10 8.17 1.65 11.84
C ALA A 10 7.51 0.26 11.85
N GLN A 11 8.28 -0.81 11.62
CA GLN A 11 7.81 -2.20 11.68
C GLN A 11 7.32 -2.60 13.08
N ASN A 12 7.86 -1.98 14.13
CA ASN A 12 7.53 -2.26 15.53
C ASN A 12 6.67 -1.16 16.19
N ALA A 13 6.05 -0.28 15.40
CA ALA A 13 5.22 0.79 15.96
C ALA A 13 3.92 0.24 16.57
N ASP A 14 3.51 0.80 17.71
CA ASP A 14 2.26 0.42 18.39
C ASP A 14 1.00 0.83 17.58
N LEU A 15 1.14 1.85 16.73
CA LEU A 15 0.10 2.38 15.85
C LEU A 15 0.68 2.68 14.48
N VAL A 16 0.07 2.12 13.44
CA VAL A 16 0.35 2.50 12.05
C VAL A 16 -0.88 3.18 11.45
N VAL A 17 -0.66 4.37 10.91
CA VAL A 17 -1.67 5.14 10.18
C VAL A 17 -1.21 5.27 8.74
N TYR A 18 -2.03 4.79 7.81
CA TYR A 18 -1.73 4.93 6.39
C TYR A 18 -3.00 5.03 5.56
N SER A 19 -2.87 5.55 4.34
CA SER A 19 -3.94 5.57 3.36
C SER A 19 -3.49 4.82 2.12
N PRO A 20 -4.29 3.84 1.63
CA PRO A 20 -4.04 3.29 0.31
C PRO A 20 -4.16 4.40 -0.74
N GLY A 21 -3.32 4.33 -1.77
CA GLY A 21 -3.43 5.19 -2.93
C GLY A 21 -4.21 4.53 -4.06
N THR A 22 -4.60 5.34 -5.03
CA THR A 22 -5.31 4.88 -6.23
C THR A 22 -4.31 4.37 -7.26
N VAL A 23 -4.67 3.28 -7.94
CA VAL A 23 -3.93 2.79 -9.10
C VAL A 23 -4.28 3.68 -10.29
N SER A 24 -3.66 4.86 -10.36
CA SER A 24 -3.94 5.91 -11.35
C SER A 24 -2.70 6.51 -12.00
N ALA A 25 -2.84 6.93 -13.25
CA ALA A 25 -1.84 7.72 -13.96
C ALA A 25 -1.60 9.09 -13.30
N ASP A 26 -2.60 9.59 -12.55
CA ASP A 26 -2.50 10.84 -11.78
C ASP A 26 -1.98 10.62 -10.34
N SER A 27 -1.57 9.39 -10.00
CA SER A 27 -1.02 9.09 -8.68
C SER A 27 0.33 9.78 -8.45
N ILE A 28 0.67 9.99 -7.18
CA ILE A 28 1.98 10.57 -6.82
C ILE A 28 3.12 9.69 -7.33
N LEU A 29 2.99 8.36 -7.26
CA LEU A 29 4.03 7.43 -7.74
C LEU A 29 4.26 7.54 -9.25
N VAL A 30 3.23 7.84 -10.05
CA VAL A 30 3.40 8.05 -11.48
C VAL A 30 3.95 9.45 -11.78
N THR A 31 3.37 10.48 -11.18
CA THR A 31 3.78 11.87 -11.40
C THR A 31 5.19 12.20 -10.90
N ALA A 32 5.67 11.49 -9.86
CA ALA A 32 7.05 11.57 -9.37
C ALA A 32 8.04 10.71 -10.19
N GLY A 33 7.55 9.91 -11.15
CA GLY A 33 8.38 9.08 -12.02
C GLY A 33 8.85 7.74 -11.43
N HIS A 34 8.28 7.31 -10.30
CA HIS A 34 8.57 6.00 -9.71
C HIS A 34 7.92 4.85 -10.49
N VAL A 35 6.77 5.10 -11.11
CA VAL A 35 6.07 4.17 -11.99
C VAL A 35 5.71 4.88 -13.29
N THR A 36 5.87 4.21 -14.42
CA THR A 36 5.49 4.80 -15.73
C THR A 36 3.98 4.69 -15.95
N THR A 37 3.42 5.52 -16.83
CA THR A 37 2.01 5.40 -17.23
C THR A 37 1.69 4.03 -17.84
N ASN A 38 2.59 3.49 -18.68
CA ASN A 38 2.45 2.13 -19.19
C ASN A 38 2.55 1.08 -18.05
N GLY A 39 3.41 1.33 -17.06
CA GLY A 39 3.55 0.48 -15.88
C GLY A 39 2.28 0.44 -15.03
N ILE A 40 1.60 1.58 -14.84
CA ILE A 40 0.34 1.60 -14.08
C ILE A 40 -0.77 0.82 -14.80
N ASP A 41 -0.81 0.88 -16.13
CA ASP A 41 -1.78 0.11 -16.91
C ASP A 41 -1.49 -1.40 -16.87
N GLN A 42 -0.21 -1.80 -16.81
CA GLN A 42 0.17 -3.20 -16.57
C GLN A 42 -0.21 -3.66 -15.16
N LEU A 43 -0.01 -2.83 -14.14
CA LEU A 43 -0.41 -3.17 -12.76
C LEU A 43 -1.93 -3.34 -12.66
N ARG A 44 -2.71 -2.48 -13.33
CA ARG A 44 -4.17 -2.63 -13.44
C ARG A 44 -4.58 -3.93 -14.12
N SER A 45 -3.92 -4.29 -15.22
CA SER A 45 -4.24 -5.54 -15.94
C SER A 45 -3.89 -6.79 -15.13
N LYS A 46 -2.90 -6.70 -14.23
CA LYS A 46 -2.58 -7.73 -13.22
C LYS A 46 -3.54 -7.77 -12.03
N GLY A 47 -4.49 -6.84 -11.93
CA GLY A 47 -5.52 -6.81 -10.89
C GLY A 47 -5.24 -5.86 -9.72
N ALA A 48 -4.25 -4.96 -9.85
CA ALA A 48 -3.97 -3.96 -8.82
C ALA A 48 -5.24 -3.14 -8.52
N SER A 49 -5.64 -3.16 -7.26
CA SER A 49 -6.80 -2.42 -6.75
C SER A 49 -6.36 -1.18 -5.97
N ALA A 50 -5.21 -1.22 -5.29
CA ALA A 50 -4.63 -0.10 -4.57
C ALA A 50 -3.10 -0.21 -4.52
N ASP A 51 -2.42 0.86 -4.10
CA ASP A 51 -1.08 0.76 -3.52
C ASP A 51 -1.13 1.03 -2.01
N ILE A 52 -0.32 0.32 -1.25
CA ILE A 52 -0.14 0.50 0.19
C ILE A 52 1.33 0.73 0.42
N MET A 53 1.73 1.98 0.73
CA MET A 53 3.15 2.34 0.90
C MET A 53 4.02 1.90 -0.30
N SER A 54 3.50 2.07 -1.53
CA SER A 54 4.12 1.63 -2.80
C SER A 54 4.05 0.13 -3.11
N HIS A 55 3.50 -0.70 -2.22
CA HIS A 55 3.17 -2.09 -2.54
C HIS A 55 1.85 -2.14 -3.32
N TYR A 56 1.88 -2.57 -4.57
CA TYR A 56 0.66 -2.69 -5.39
C TYR A 56 -0.05 -4.00 -5.08
N VAL A 57 -1.30 -3.91 -4.63
CA VAL A 57 -2.06 -5.06 -4.13
C VAL A 57 -3.40 -5.25 -4.84
N ASP A 58 -3.87 -6.49 -4.92
CA ASP A 58 -5.21 -6.84 -5.38
C ASP A 58 -6.28 -6.55 -4.31
N ALA A 59 -7.55 -6.88 -4.62
CA ALA A 59 -8.67 -6.69 -3.70
C ALA A 59 -8.61 -7.56 -2.43
N HIS A 60 -7.68 -8.51 -2.37
CA HIS A 60 -7.40 -9.38 -1.22
C HIS A 60 -6.13 -8.95 -0.46
N GLY A 61 -5.52 -7.81 -0.83
CA GLY A 61 -4.30 -7.33 -0.20
C GLY A 61 -3.04 -8.11 -0.61
N ARG A 62 -3.08 -8.90 -1.69
CA ARG A 62 -1.94 -9.66 -2.19
C ARG A 62 -1.17 -8.86 -3.23
N VAL A 63 0.15 -8.91 -3.18
CA VAL A 63 1.02 -8.28 -4.17
C VAL A 63 0.72 -8.81 -5.57
N VAL A 64 0.58 -7.91 -6.55
CA VAL A 64 0.28 -8.29 -7.95
C VAL A 64 1.52 -8.38 -8.83
N ASP A 65 2.66 -7.86 -8.36
CA ASP A 65 3.92 -7.83 -9.08
C ASP A 65 5.11 -7.95 -8.11
N GLU A 66 5.58 -9.19 -7.93
CA GLU A 66 6.68 -9.54 -7.01
C GLU A 66 8.03 -8.88 -7.38
N GLU A 67 8.28 -8.64 -8.68
CA GLU A 67 9.54 -8.02 -9.11
C GLU A 67 9.57 -6.53 -8.76
N LEU A 68 8.43 -5.85 -8.96
CA LEU A 68 8.29 -4.47 -8.52
C LEU A 68 8.36 -4.36 -7.00
N ASP A 69 7.68 -5.27 -6.30
CA ASP A 69 7.62 -5.31 -4.84
C ASP A 69 8.99 -5.54 -4.19
N ALA A 70 9.79 -6.48 -4.72
CA ALA A 70 11.12 -6.79 -4.21
C ALA A 70 12.13 -5.63 -4.31
N ARG A 71 11.83 -4.58 -5.10
CA ARG A 71 12.64 -3.36 -5.22
C ARG A 71 12.13 -2.22 -4.33
N THR A 72 10.99 -2.40 -3.68
CA THR A 72 10.38 -1.42 -2.79
C THR A 72 11.11 -1.41 -1.46
N ILE A 73 11.59 -0.23 -1.05
CA ILE A 73 12.17 -0.01 0.28
C ILE A 73 11.07 0.59 1.15
N SER A 74 10.37 -0.25 1.90
CA SER A 74 9.23 0.11 2.74
C SER A 74 9.13 -0.83 3.93
N VAL A 75 8.22 -0.51 4.86
CA VAL A 75 7.74 -1.46 5.88
C VAL A 75 7.00 -2.58 5.16
N ASP A 76 7.23 -3.82 5.59
CA ASP A 76 6.56 -4.98 5.00
C ASP A 76 5.04 -4.87 5.15
N LEU A 77 4.29 -5.37 4.16
CA LEU A 77 2.82 -5.40 4.22
C LEU A 77 2.28 -6.12 5.46
N ASP A 78 3.03 -7.09 6.00
CA ASP A 78 2.68 -7.76 7.26
C ASP A 78 2.73 -6.84 8.48
N GLY A 79 3.52 -5.76 8.43
CA GLY A 79 3.59 -4.73 9.46
C GLY A 79 2.36 -3.82 9.50
N VAL A 80 1.53 -3.83 8.45
CA VAL A 80 0.31 -3.02 8.37
C VAL A 80 -0.96 -3.83 8.37
N LYS A 81 -0.89 -5.17 8.47
CA LYS A 81 -2.07 -6.01 8.74
C LYS A 81 -2.52 -5.80 10.19
N VAL A 82 -3.82 -5.98 10.44
CA VAL A 82 -4.33 -6.06 11.82
C VAL A 82 -3.69 -7.29 12.47
N ARG A 83 -2.99 -7.08 13.58
CA ARG A 83 -2.32 -8.12 14.36
C ARG A 83 -3.09 -8.36 15.65
N ASP A 84 -3.14 -9.61 16.11
CA ASP A 84 -3.80 -10.00 17.36
C ASP A 84 -3.04 -9.54 18.62
N ASP A 85 -1.83 -8.98 18.47
CA ASP A 85 -0.93 -8.57 19.55
C ASP A 85 -1.14 -7.13 20.06
N GLY A 86 -2.18 -6.44 19.59
CA GLY A 86 -2.56 -5.11 20.07
C GLY A 86 -2.04 -3.94 19.24
N ALA A 87 -1.29 -4.19 18.16
CA ALA A 87 -0.95 -3.15 17.19
C ALA A 87 -2.23 -2.61 16.53
N THR A 88 -2.43 -1.30 16.62
CA THR A 88 -3.61 -0.64 16.04
C THR A 88 -3.29 -0.19 14.62
N VAL A 89 -4.17 -0.50 13.67
CA VAL A 89 -4.08 0.00 12.30
C VAL A 89 -5.28 0.88 12.01
N ALA A 90 -5.02 2.11 11.56
CA ALA A 90 -6.07 3.07 11.25
C ALA A 90 -5.97 3.54 9.79
N PRO A 91 -7.09 3.52 9.03
CA PRO A 91 -7.10 4.11 7.70
C PRO A 91 -7.02 5.64 7.82
N GLY A 92 -5.97 6.23 7.26
CA GLY A 92 -5.89 7.67 7.01
C GLY A 92 -6.79 8.07 5.84
N LEU A 93 -7.25 9.33 5.80
CA LEU A 93 -8.03 9.86 4.67
C LEU A 93 -7.12 9.99 3.43
N GLY A 94 -7.48 9.37 2.30
CA GLY A 94 -6.67 9.38 1.09
C GLY A 94 -7.48 9.18 -0.18
N ALA A 95 -6.86 9.44 -1.35
CA ALA A 95 -7.53 9.45 -2.65
C ALA A 95 -8.27 8.13 -2.96
N TYR A 96 -7.74 6.99 -2.50
CA TYR A 96 -8.42 5.70 -2.63
C TYR A 96 -9.75 5.68 -1.88
N TRP A 97 -9.76 6.09 -0.62
CA TRP A 97 -10.96 6.08 0.21
C TRP A 97 -12.04 7.06 -0.25
N SER A 98 -11.65 8.18 -0.86
CA SER A 98 -12.59 9.14 -1.43
C SER A 98 -13.26 8.64 -2.71
N SER A 99 -12.59 7.73 -3.45
CA SER A 99 -13.06 7.20 -4.73
C SER A 99 -13.72 5.83 -4.64
N HIS A 100 -13.70 5.17 -3.47
CA HIS A 100 -14.21 3.81 -3.27
C HIS A 100 -15.38 3.75 -2.26
N PRO A 101 -16.45 3.00 -2.57
CA PRO A 101 -17.62 2.88 -1.69
C PRO A 101 -17.30 2.12 -0.39
N GLU A 102 -17.95 2.51 0.71
CA GLU A 102 -17.85 1.93 2.07
C GLU A 102 -17.69 0.39 2.15
N PRO A 103 -18.47 -0.44 1.44
CA PRO A 103 -18.33 -1.90 1.51
C PRO A 103 -16.95 -2.44 1.06
N LYS A 104 -16.24 -1.74 0.16
CA LYS A 104 -14.87 -2.13 -0.22
C LYS A 104 -13.85 -1.78 0.87
N LYS A 105 -14.17 -0.85 1.77
CA LYS A 105 -13.30 -0.45 2.88
C LYS A 105 -13.19 -1.52 3.96
N GLN A 106 -14.27 -2.26 4.19
CA GLN A 106 -14.31 -3.33 5.21
C GLN A 106 -13.59 -4.61 4.76
N ARG A 107 -13.45 -4.84 3.45
CA ARG A 107 -12.91 -6.10 2.88
C ARG A 107 -11.39 -6.19 2.84
N LEU A 108 -10.68 -5.07 2.93
CA LEU A 108 -9.21 -5.04 3.01
C LEU A 108 -8.69 -5.41 4.41
N TRP A 109 -9.59 -5.52 5.38
CA TRP A 109 -9.28 -5.59 6.81
C TRP A 109 -10.06 -6.67 7.57
N GLY A 110 -10.84 -7.49 6.87
CA GLY A 110 -11.66 -8.56 7.43
C GLY A 110 -11.30 -9.92 6.87
#